data_AF-A0A1A9D4M2-F1
#
_entry.id   AF-A0A1A9D4M2-F1
#
_cell.length_a   1.000
_cell.length_b   1.000
_cell.length_c   1.000
_cell.angle_alpha   90.00
_cell.angle_beta   90.00
_cell.angle_gamma   90.00
#
_symmetry.space_group_name_H-M   'P 1'
#
loop_
_entity.id
_entity.type
_entity.pdbx_description
1 polymer ?
#
loop_
_entity_poly.entity_id
_entity_poly.type
_entity_poly.pdbx_seq_one_letter_code
_entity_poly.pdbx_strand_id
1 'polypeptide(L)'
;MNATETTCGRTTGTYATRRGRTAGERAPDRSAVGPAAAGPAATVASGRAAQELGLKRGEFDLAVHLGLIGTETPPGGGNPRVGRAEIDRLRATAGFPDSLRDRVRTAGTAEAAALLGISPVRFTGLARVGCVSPVAFYLNRYRAVVWLYLVEELTAFAAREPELLGGRTPDGMRAVLKAGGDRRARNWRAHRTGRLLSRTADPWARAAVRASALDPVQLAGVVDDPYERAYLVRTRPAGAFGRPGSVSGREAMEQLMLADEPDEILWCRVNLVMELDRARESRPAPRPGDDRPRCDPAAVPPGLRVPPRPVGREGRGGHGRPTGPRRPGLRLRLLSRLGLGTAAPPRPPGRDR
;
A
#
# COMPACT_ATOMS: atom_id res chain seq x y z
N MET A 1 16.86 25.52 -40.20
CA MET A 1 16.16 26.24 -41.28
C MET A 1 16.28 25.43 -42.55
N ASN A 2 15.22 25.47 -43.37
CA ASN A 2 14.97 24.80 -44.65
C ASN A 2 14.24 23.44 -44.55
N ALA A 3 12.91 23.58 -44.49
CA ALA A 3 11.90 22.58 -44.78
C ALA A 3 11.69 22.45 -46.30
N THR A 4 11.29 21.26 -46.76
CA THR A 4 10.58 21.08 -48.02
C THR A 4 9.38 20.17 -47.79
N GLU A 5 8.20 20.73 -48.00
CA GLU A 5 6.90 20.07 -48.06
C GLU A 5 6.74 19.38 -49.43
N THR A 6 6.03 18.25 -49.49
CA THR A 6 5.27 17.85 -50.70
C THR A 6 4.09 16.96 -50.31
N THR A 7 2.94 17.63 -50.16
CA THR A 7 1.64 17.39 -50.78
C THR A 7 1.10 15.98 -51.05
N CYS A 8 -0.09 15.79 -50.48
CA CYS A 8 -1.09 14.74 -50.62
C CYS A 8 -1.80 14.74 -51.99
N GLY A 9 -1.97 13.56 -52.60
CA GLY A 9 -2.80 13.32 -53.78
C GLY A 9 -4.03 12.49 -53.45
N ARG A 10 -5.21 13.10 -53.62
CA ARG A 10 -6.56 12.52 -53.46
C ARG A 10 -7.14 12.30 -54.87
N THR A 11 -7.62 11.10 -55.18
CA THR A 11 -8.44 10.87 -56.39
C THR A 11 -9.70 10.08 -56.02
N THR A 12 -10.84 10.66 -56.35
CA THR A 12 -12.19 10.09 -56.29
C THR A 12 -12.70 9.81 -57.71
N GLY A 13 -13.49 8.76 -57.90
CA GLY A 13 -14.38 8.58 -59.05
C GLY A 13 -14.68 7.10 -59.35
N THR A 14 -15.76 6.48 -58.84
CA THR A 14 -17.18 6.48 -59.27
C THR A 14 -17.56 5.44 -60.35
N TYR A 15 -18.35 4.45 -59.87
CA TYR A 15 -19.49 3.70 -60.45
C TYR A 15 -19.46 3.05 -61.86
N ALA A 16 -19.73 1.73 -61.89
CA ALA A 16 -20.61 1.11 -62.88
C ALA A 16 -21.25 -0.18 -62.33
N THR A 17 -22.56 -0.31 -62.56
CA THR A 17 -23.47 -1.39 -62.19
C THR A 17 -23.56 -2.47 -63.27
N ARG A 18 -23.67 -3.76 -62.89
CA ARG A 18 -24.49 -4.74 -63.66
C ARG A 18 -24.92 -5.94 -62.81
N ARG A 19 -26.21 -6.28 -62.96
CA ARG A 19 -26.95 -7.41 -62.35
C ARG A 19 -26.80 -8.72 -63.14
N GLY A 20 -26.98 -9.83 -62.43
CA GLY A 20 -27.47 -11.14 -62.90
C GLY A 20 -27.00 -12.29 -61.99
N ARG A 21 -27.77 -12.72 -60.96
CA ARG A 21 -28.65 -13.94 -60.88
C ARG A 21 -27.86 -15.24 -61.10
N THR A 22 -27.87 -16.31 -60.29
CA THR A 22 -28.86 -17.02 -59.44
C THR A 22 -28.09 -17.96 -58.49
N ALA A 23 -28.46 -18.13 -57.21
CA ALA A 23 -29.13 -19.30 -56.60
C ALA A 23 -28.48 -19.41 -55.20
N GLY A 24 -29.17 -19.38 -54.07
CA GLY A 24 -30.16 -20.36 -53.67
C GLY A 24 -29.51 -21.33 -52.67
N GLU A 25 -29.08 -20.85 -51.49
CA GLU A 25 -28.71 -21.79 -50.42
C GLU A 25 -28.96 -21.21 -49.01
N ARG A 26 -29.53 -22.09 -48.18
CA ARG A 26 -30.17 -21.85 -46.89
C ARG A 26 -29.20 -21.35 -45.82
N ALA A 27 -29.68 -20.38 -45.05
CA ALA A 27 -29.17 -20.05 -43.73
C ALA A 27 -29.27 -21.23 -42.76
N PRO A 28 -28.28 -21.42 -41.88
CA PRO A 28 -28.52 -21.85 -40.52
C PRO A 28 -28.38 -20.66 -39.57
N ASP A 29 -29.48 -20.44 -38.87
CA ASP A 29 -29.63 -19.86 -37.54
C ASP A 29 -28.34 -19.43 -36.83
N ARG A 30 -28.07 -18.11 -36.84
CA ARG A 30 -27.15 -17.48 -35.89
C ARG A 30 -27.89 -17.35 -34.56
N SER A 31 -28.03 -18.48 -33.88
CA SER A 31 -28.33 -18.52 -32.45
C SER A 31 -27.26 -17.72 -31.74
N ALA A 32 -27.69 -16.57 -31.23
CA ALA A 32 -26.88 -15.64 -30.46
C ALA A 32 -26.26 -16.36 -29.26
N VAL A 33 -24.95 -16.59 -29.31
CA VAL A 33 -24.15 -16.79 -28.11
C VAL A 33 -24.10 -15.43 -27.42
N GLY A 34 -25.13 -15.15 -26.62
CA GLY A 34 -25.06 -14.08 -25.63
C GLY A 34 -23.86 -14.37 -24.72
N PRO A 35 -23.14 -13.33 -24.25
CA PRO A 35 -22.03 -13.54 -23.33
C PRO A 35 -22.60 -14.26 -22.12
N ALA A 36 -22.17 -15.50 -21.91
CA ALA A 36 -22.45 -16.25 -20.71
C ALA A 36 -22.12 -15.34 -19.54
N ALA A 37 -23.15 -14.98 -18.76
CA ALA A 37 -22.98 -14.21 -17.55
C ALA A 37 -21.87 -14.87 -16.73
N ALA A 38 -20.73 -14.19 -16.63
CA ALA A 38 -19.62 -14.64 -15.83
C ALA A 38 -20.17 -14.89 -14.42
N GLY A 39 -20.23 -16.17 -14.03
CA GLY A 39 -20.58 -16.53 -12.67
C GLY A 39 -19.70 -15.75 -11.69
N PRO A 40 -20.13 -15.55 -10.43
CA PRO A 40 -19.38 -14.76 -9.47
C PRO A 40 -17.94 -15.24 -9.46
N ALA A 41 -17.00 -14.36 -9.85
CA ALA A 41 -15.60 -14.69 -9.97
C ALA A 41 -15.15 -15.36 -8.67
N ALA A 42 -14.84 -16.66 -8.73
CA ALA A 42 -14.54 -17.40 -7.51
C ALA A 42 -13.28 -16.78 -6.89
N THR A 43 -13.42 -16.16 -5.71
CA THR A 43 -12.29 -15.55 -5.00
C THR A 43 -11.78 -16.46 -3.90
N VAL A 44 -10.46 -16.53 -3.78
CA VAL A 44 -9.75 -17.38 -2.83
C VAL A 44 -9.12 -16.49 -1.74
N ALA A 45 -9.21 -16.93 -0.49
CA ALA A 45 -8.59 -16.22 0.62
C ALA A 45 -7.05 -16.22 0.51
N SER A 46 -6.37 -15.15 0.93
CA SER A 46 -4.90 -14.99 0.78
C SER A 46 -4.09 -16.19 1.24
N GLY A 47 -4.45 -16.80 2.39
CA GLY A 47 -3.72 -17.95 2.92
C GLY A 47 -3.79 -19.17 2.00
N ARG A 48 -4.96 -19.42 1.41
CA ARG A 48 -5.12 -20.51 0.44
C ARG A 48 -4.46 -20.16 -0.89
N ALA A 49 -4.56 -18.92 -1.36
CA ALA A 49 -3.89 -18.46 -2.57
C ALA A 49 -2.36 -18.59 -2.45
N ALA A 50 -1.76 -18.26 -1.30
CA ALA A 50 -0.33 -18.42 -1.05
C ALA A 50 0.11 -19.90 -1.15
N GLN A 51 -0.65 -20.82 -0.56
CA GLN A 51 -0.40 -22.26 -0.68
C GLN A 51 -0.50 -22.72 -2.14
N GLU A 52 -1.53 -22.25 -2.85
CA GLU A 52 -1.78 -22.60 -4.24
C GLU A 52 -0.72 -22.07 -5.21
N LEU A 53 -0.12 -20.93 -4.88
CA LEU A 53 0.99 -20.32 -5.61
C LEU A 53 2.37 -20.81 -5.16
N GLY A 54 2.44 -21.71 -4.16
CA GLY A 54 3.69 -22.22 -3.63
C GLY A 54 4.56 -21.15 -2.93
N LEU A 55 3.96 -20.08 -2.43
CA LEU A 55 4.66 -18.98 -1.77
C LEU A 55 4.55 -19.07 -0.25
N LYS A 56 5.63 -18.70 0.45
CA LYS A 56 5.55 -18.40 1.88
C LYS A 56 4.71 -17.15 2.10
N ARG A 57 4.19 -16.98 3.31
CA ARG A 57 3.37 -15.80 3.66
C ARG A 57 4.06 -14.47 3.34
N GLY A 58 5.32 -14.31 3.72
CA GLY A 58 6.07 -13.08 3.45
C GLY A 58 6.33 -12.83 1.95
N GLU A 59 6.59 -13.90 1.19
CA GLU A 59 6.76 -13.85 -0.26
C GLU A 59 5.45 -13.47 -0.96
N PHE A 60 4.31 -14.01 -0.50
CA PHE A 60 2.98 -13.67 -1.00
C PHE A 60 2.64 -12.20 -0.71
N ASP A 61 2.82 -11.74 0.54
CA ASP A 61 2.58 -10.35 0.91
C ASP A 61 3.44 -9.41 0.05
N LEU A 62 4.69 -9.80 -0.23
CA LEU A 62 5.62 -9.06 -1.10
C LEU A 62 5.17 -9.06 -2.56
N ALA A 63 4.72 -10.21 -3.10
CA ALA A 63 4.17 -10.31 -4.45
C ALA A 63 2.97 -9.37 -4.64
N VAL A 64 2.06 -9.32 -3.66
CA VAL A 64 0.92 -8.40 -3.65
C VAL A 64 1.39 -6.95 -3.56
N HIS A 65 2.39 -6.65 -2.72
CA HIS A 65 2.93 -5.30 -2.60
C HIS A 65 3.60 -4.80 -3.89
N LEU A 66 4.35 -5.68 -4.56
CA LEU A 66 4.99 -5.43 -5.85
C LEU A 66 3.99 -5.33 -7.01
N GLY A 67 2.74 -5.73 -6.80
CA GLY A 67 1.71 -5.76 -7.84
C GLY A 67 1.82 -6.95 -8.79
N LEU A 68 2.56 -7.99 -8.40
CA LEU A 68 2.68 -9.24 -9.17
C LEU A 68 1.40 -10.08 -9.07
N ILE A 69 0.72 -9.98 -7.93
CA ILE A 69 -0.56 -10.63 -7.65
C ILE A 69 -1.62 -9.54 -7.47
N GLY A 70 -2.64 -9.58 -8.32
CA GLY A 70 -3.85 -8.78 -8.17
C GLY A 70 -4.69 -9.26 -6.98
N THR A 71 -5.13 -8.32 -6.14
CA THR A 71 -6.05 -8.61 -5.02
C THR A 71 -7.28 -7.74 -5.10
N GLU A 72 -8.42 -8.33 -4.78
CA GLU A 72 -9.70 -7.66 -4.65
C GLU A 72 -10.06 -7.52 -3.18
N THR A 73 -10.46 -6.32 -2.77
CA THR A 73 -11.02 -6.10 -1.44
C THR A 73 -12.52 -6.36 -1.51
N PRO A 74 -13.08 -7.25 -0.68
CA PRO A 74 -14.51 -7.52 -0.72
C PRO A 74 -15.33 -6.28 -0.35
N PRO A 75 -16.54 -6.12 -0.92
CA PRO A 75 -17.47 -5.08 -0.50
C PRO A 75 -17.75 -5.18 1.00
N GLY A 76 -17.71 -4.05 1.71
CA GLY A 76 -17.91 -4.00 3.18
C GLY A 76 -16.64 -4.15 4.02
N GLY A 77 -15.47 -4.29 3.39
CA GLY A 77 -14.20 -4.41 4.08
C GLY A 77 -13.90 -5.84 4.52
N GLY A 78 -12.62 -6.20 4.51
CA GLY A 78 -12.19 -7.56 4.82
C GLY A 78 -10.77 -7.82 4.36
N ASN A 79 -10.27 -9.02 4.65
CA ASN A 79 -8.96 -9.42 4.16
C ASN A 79 -8.98 -9.48 2.62
N PRO A 80 -7.93 -8.97 1.94
CA PRO A 80 -7.81 -9.06 0.50
C PRO A 80 -7.99 -10.50 0.01
N ARG A 81 -8.62 -10.68 -1.15
CA ARG A 81 -8.81 -11.98 -1.80
C ARG A 81 -8.17 -11.98 -3.18
N VAL A 82 -7.85 -13.15 -3.69
CA VAL A 82 -7.27 -13.34 -5.03
C VAL A 82 -8.31 -14.02 -5.91
N GLY A 83 -8.57 -13.48 -7.09
CA GLY A 83 -9.46 -14.12 -8.06
C GLY A 83 -8.88 -15.46 -8.53
N ARG A 84 -9.71 -16.49 -8.73
CA ARG A 84 -9.26 -17.79 -9.24
C ARG A 84 -8.53 -17.66 -10.58
N ALA A 85 -9.04 -16.83 -11.49
CA ALA A 85 -8.40 -16.54 -12.78
C ALA A 85 -6.97 -15.97 -12.64
N GLU A 86 -6.71 -15.16 -11.60
CA GLU A 86 -5.38 -14.63 -11.33
C GLU A 86 -4.42 -15.73 -10.88
N ILE A 87 -4.88 -16.67 -10.05
CA ILE A 87 -4.09 -17.85 -9.65
C ILE A 87 -3.77 -18.71 -10.86
N ASP A 88 -4.75 -18.96 -11.73
CA ASP A 88 -4.58 -19.79 -12.92
C ASP A 88 -3.63 -19.13 -13.94
N ARG A 89 -3.72 -17.81 -14.12
CA ARG A 89 -2.78 -17.01 -14.94
C ARG A 89 -1.33 -17.17 -14.46
N LEU A 90 -1.12 -17.06 -13.15
CA LEU A 90 0.23 -17.19 -12.56
C LEU A 90 0.75 -18.63 -12.67
N ARG A 91 -0.10 -19.63 -12.49
CA ARG A 91 0.25 -21.05 -12.66
C ARG A 91 0.59 -21.42 -14.09
N ALA A 92 -0.05 -20.79 -15.07
CA ALA A 92 0.22 -20.98 -16.48
C ALA A 92 1.53 -20.32 -16.95
N THR A 93 2.19 -19.52 -16.09
CA THR A 93 3.47 -18.88 -16.44
C THR A 93 4.59 -19.91 -16.48
N ALA A 94 5.42 -19.85 -17.52
CA ALA A 94 6.57 -20.75 -17.65
C ALA A 94 7.50 -20.66 -16.43
N GLY A 95 8.01 -21.81 -15.98
CA GLY A 95 8.86 -21.90 -14.80
C GLY A 95 8.15 -21.72 -13.46
N PHE A 96 6.81 -21.79 -13.41
CA PHE A 96 6.06 -21.77 -12.15
C PHE A 96 6.39 -23.01 -11.28
N PRO A 97 6.58 -22.86 -9.95
CA PRO A 97 6.47 -21.63 -9.16
C PRO A 97 7.76 -20.82 -9.02
N ASP A 98 8.90 -21.35 -9.46
CA ASP A 98 10.21 -20.77 -9.18
C ASP A 98 10.42 -19.41 -9.86
N SER A 99 9.89 -19.21 -11.07
CA SER A 99 9.92 -17.91 -11.75
C SER A 99 9.19 -16.81 -10.96
N LEU A 100 8.11 -17.15 -10.24
CA LEU A 100 7.42 -16.20 -9.37
C LEU A 100 8.20 -15.96 -8.07
N ARG A 101 8.82 -17.00 -7.51
CA ARG A 101 9.66 -16.90 -6.31
C ARG A 101 10.89 -16.03 -6.54
N ASP A 102 11.53 -16.14 -7.70
CA ASP A 102 12.69 -15.34 -8.06
C ASP A 102 12.36 -13.85 -8.12
N ARG A 103 11.18 -13.49 -8.66
CA ARG A 103 10.69 -12.10 -8.71
C ARG A 103 10.34 -11.49 -7.35
N VAL A 104 10.20 -12.31 -6.31
CA VAL A 104 9.99 -11.86 -4.93
C VAL A 104 11.16 -12.20 -4.02
N ARG A 105 12.27 -12.69 -4.60
CA ARG A 105 13.44 -13.05 -3.82
C ARG A 105 14.06 -11.81 -3.21
N THR A 106 14.17 -11.82 -1.88
CA THR A 106 14.83 -10.74 -1.14
C THR A 106 16.12 -11.20 -0.50
N ALA A 107 17.10 -10.31 -0.43
CA ALA A 107 18.35 -10.49 0.28
C ALA A 107 18.47 -9.50 1.44
N GLY A 108 19.02 -9.95 2.57
CA GLY A 108 19.50 -9.06 3.64
C GLY A 108 20.82 -8.39 3.25
N THR A 109 21.31 -7.44 4.06
CA THR A 109 22.54 -6.66 3.78
C THR A 109 23.76 -7.53 3.43
N ALA A 110 24.02 -8.60 4.18
CA ALA A 110 25.19 -9.45 3.97
C ALA A 110 25.07 -10.27 2.67
N GLU A 111 23.90 -10.86 2.42
CA GLU A 111 23.62 -11.60 1.19
C GLU A 111 23.64 -10.68 -0.03
N ALA A 112 23.04 -9.49 0.08
CA ALA A 112 23.03 -8.49 -0.99
C ALA A 112 24.46 -8.03 -1.36
N ALA A 113 25.33 -7.82 -0.36
CA ALA A 113 26.73 -7.49 -0.59
C ALA A 113 27.47 -8.64 -1.31
N ALA A 114 27.23 -9.89 -0.91
CA ALA A 114 27.81 -11.07 -1.54
C ALA A 114 27.35 -11.24 -3.00
N LEU A 115 26.06 -11.04 -3.27
CA LEU A 115 25.48 -11.08 -4.63
C LEU A 115 26.12 -10.04 -5.57
N LEU A 116 26.54 -8.90 -5.02
CA LEU A 116 27.19 -7.83 -5.76
C LEU A 116 28.73 -7.92 -5.78
N GLY A 117 29.32 -8.90 -5.08
CA GLY A 117 30.78 -9.04 -4.99
C GLY A 117 31.47 -7.89 -4.23
N ILE A 118 30.79 -7.26 -3.27
CA ILE A 118 31.32 -6.11 -2.50
C ILE A 118 31.29 -6.37 -1.00
N SER A 119 31.98 -5.52 -0.23
CA SER A 119 31.93 -5.61 1.23
C SER A 119 30.57 -5.15 1.79
N PRO A 120 30.10 -5.71 2.93
CA PRO A 120 28.87 -5.27 3.58
C PRO A 120 28.88 -3.78 3.96
N VAL A 121 30.05 -3.23 4.29
CA VAL A 121 30.23 -1.81 4.60
C VAL A 121 29.95 -0.95 3.35
N ARG A 122 30.50 -1.33 2.19
CA ARG A 122 30.24 -0.63 0.94
C ARG A 122 28.76 -0.70 0.56
N PHE A 123 28.17 -1.89 0.61
CA PHE A 123 26.74 -2.06 0.32
C PHE A 123 25.86 -1.20 1.22
N THR A 124 26.14 -1.18 2.53
CA THR A 124 25.42 -0.34 3.48
C THR A 124 25.57 1.15 3.13
N GLY A 125 26.76 1.58 2.70
CA GLY A 125 26.99 2.93 2.20
C GLY A 125 26.09 3.27 1.01
N LEU A 126 26.08 2.42 -0.03
CA LEU A 126 25.23 2.58 -1.22
C LEU A 126 23.74 2.65 -0.88
N ALA A 127 23.28 1.79 0.03
CA ALA A 127 21.89 1.80 0.46
C ALA A 127 21.53 3.07 1.24
N ARG A 128 22.42 3.53 2.13
CA ARG A 128 22.20 4.75 2.93
C ARG A 128 22.15 6.02 2.10
N VAL A 129 22.89 6.09 1.00
CA VAL A 129 22.81 7.24 0.09
C VAL A 129 21.64 7.12 -0.90
N GLY A 130 20.99 5.96 -0.98
CA GLY A 130 19.81 5.74 -1.81
C GLY A 130 20.08 5.18 -3.21
N CYS A 131 21.28 4.66 -3.49
CA CYS A 131 21.58 3.98 -4.77
C CYS A 131 20.76 2.69 -4.94
N VAL A 132 20.51 2.00 -3.83
CA VAL A 132 19.62 0.84 -3.74
C VAL A 132 18.61 1.08 -2.62
N SER A 133 17.35 0.80 -2.91
CA SER A 133 16.25 1.00 -1.96
C SER A 133 15.79 -0.34 -1.41
N PRO A 134 15.52 -0.46 -0.11
CA PRO A 134 14.90 -1.67 0.41
C PRO A 134 13.45 -1.77 -0.10
N VAL A 135 12.99 -3.01 -0.27
CA VAL A 135 11.61 -3.32 -0.68
C VAL A 135 10.75 -3.69 0.52
N ALA A 136 11.35 -4.32 1.52
CA ALA A 136 10.69 -4.77 2.74
C ALA A 136 11.62 -4.60 3.93
N PHE A 137 11.07 -4.83 5.12
CA PHE A 137 11.86 -4.92 6.34
C PHE A 137 11.13 -5.78 7.36
N TYR A 138 11.86 -6.17 8.41
CA TYR A 138 11.27 -6.71 9.62
C TYR A 138 12.01 -6.15 10.83
N LEU A 139 11.38 -6.26 12.00
CA LEU A 139 12.02 -5.96 13.27
C LEU A 139 12.62 -7.26 13.83
N ASN A 140 13.91 -7.23 14.19
CA ASN A 140 14.52 -8.37 14.87
C ASN A 140 14.00 -8.50 16.31
N ARG A 141 14.45 -9.53 17.04
CA ARG A 141 14.10 -9.75 18.47
C ARG A 141 14.42 -8.56 19.38
N TYR A 142 15.36 -7.70 18.97
CA TYR A 142 15.80 -6.49 19.66
C TYR A 142 15.11 -5.22 19.14
N ARG A 143 14.13 -5.35 18.24
CA ARG A 143 13.38 -4.26 17.59
C ARG A 143 14.22 -3.37 16.67
N ALA A 144 15.42 -3.80 16.27
CA ALA A 144 16.16 -3.13 15.22
C ALA A 144 15.59 -3.50 13.85
N VAL A 145 15.56 -2.52 12.96
CA VAL A 145 15.07 -2.69 11.58
C VAL A 145 16.10 -3.47 10.78
N VAL A 146 15.67 -4.58 10.19
CA VAL A 146 16.44 -5.33 9.20
C VAL A 146 15.81 -5.09 7.84
N TRP A 147 16.59 -4.44 6.96
CA TRP A 147 16.19 -4.12 5.60
C TRP A 147 16.37 -5.32 4.66
N LEU A 148 15.41 -5.48 3.76
CA LEU A 148 15.39 -6.49 2.72
C LEU A 148 15.38 -5.82 1.36
N TYR A 149 16.22 -6.29 0.45
CA TYR A 149 16.43 -5.74 -0.89
C TYR A 149 15.98 -6.77 -1.93
N LEU A 150 15.31 -6.32 -2.99
CA LEU A 150 14.87 -7.22 -4.05
C LEU A 150 16.08 -7.65 -4.88
N VAL A 151 16.32 -8.95 -5.02
CA VAL A 151 17.48 -9.48 -5.74
C VAL A 151 17.50 -9.01 -7.20
N GLU A 152 16.32 -8.97 -7.84
CA GLU A 152 16.16 -8.45 -9.21
C GLU A 152 16.64 -6.98 -9.32
N GLU A 153 16.23 -6.10 -8.39
CA GLU A 153 16.67 -4.69 -8.37
C GLU A 153 18.17 -4.56 -8.10
N LEU A 154 18.76 -5.45 -7.29
CA LEU A 154 20.20 -5.48 -7.06
C LEU A 154 20.98 -5.87 -8.33
N THR A 155 20.52 -6.91 -9.04
CA THR A 155 21.15 -7.32 -10.30
C THR A 155 21.03 -6.25 -11.39
N ALA A 156 19.87 -5.59 -11.48
CA ALA A 156 19.67 -4.48 -12.40
C ALA A 156 20.54 -3.26 -12.04
N PHE A 157 20.74 -2.98 -10.74
CA PHE A 157 21.67 -1.95 -10.28
C PHE A 157 23.11 -2.28 -10.66
N ALA A 158 23.54 -3.52 -10.43
CA ALA A 158 24.89 -3.97 -10.78
C ALA A 158 25.22 -3.81 -12.27
N ALA A 159 24.24 -4.10 -13.12
CA ALA A 159 24.37 -3.97 -14.57
C ALA A 159 24.39 -2.49 -15.02
N ARG A 160 23.65 -1.61 -14.33
CA ARG A 160 23.52 -0.20 -14.70
C ARG A 160 24.68 0.67 -14.22
N GLU A 161 25.17 0.42 -13.00
CA GLU A 161 26.17 1.27 -12.33
C GLU A 161 27.35 0.43 -11.78
N PRO A 162 28.06 -0.35 -12.62
CA PRO A 162 29.13 -1.24 -12.17
C PRO A 162 30.28 -0.49 -11.49
N GLU A 163 30.57 0.75 -11.89
CA GLU A 163 31.58 1.62 -11.28
C GLU A 163 31.27 1.96 -9.83
N LEU A 164 30.01 1.91 -9.40
CA LEU A 164 29.62 2.09 -8.00
C LEU A 164 29.84 0.83 -7.15
N LEU A 165 30.13 -0.32 -7.75
CA LEU A 165 30.49 -1.54 -7.01
C LEU A 165 31.98 -1.58 -6.63
N GLY A 166 32.85 -0.97 -7.45
CA GLY A 166 34.30 -0.95 -7.27
C GLY A 166 34.88 0.42 -6.96
N GLY A 167 36.19 0.47 -6.66
CA GLY A 167 36.94 1.72 -6.60
C GLY A 167 36.50 2.72 -5.51
N ARG A 168 36.86 3.99 -5.71
CA ARG A 168 36.63 5.06 -4.73
C ARG A 168 35.18 5.53 -4.75
N THR A 169 34.54 5.59 -3.58
CA THR A 169 33.21 6.19 -3.42
C THR A 169 33.20 7.65 -3.88
N PRO A 170 32.28 8.08 -4.76
CA PRO A 170 32.19 9.46 -5.24
C PRO A 170 32.11 10.49 -4.10
N ASP A 171 32.65 11.69 -4.31
CA ASP A 171 32.79 12.70 -3.25
C ASP A 171 31.46 13.16 -2.68
N GLY A 172 30.43 13.37 -3.52
CA GLY A 172 29.08 13.71 -3.07
C GLY A 172 28.47 12.64 -2.18
N MET A 173 28.67 11.36 -2.53
CA MET A 173 28.21 10.22 -1.73
C MET A 173 28.94 10.17 -0.38
N ARG A 174 30.24 10.42 -0.39
CA ARG A 174 31.05 10.47 0.83
C ARG A 174 30.60 11.59 1.77
N ALA A 175 30.23 12.75 1.23
CA ALA A 175 29.69 13.87 2.01
C ALA A 175 28.37 13.49 2.71
N VAL A 176 27.44 12.83 2.00
CA VAL A 176 26.18 12.34 2.59
C VAL A 176 26.44 11.34 3.71
N LEU A 177 27.34 10.38 3.49
CA LEU A 177 27.70 9.38 4.50
C LEU A 177 28.37 10.02 5.74
N LYS A 178 29.24 11.02 5.53
CA LYS A 178 29.90 11.77 6.61
C LYS A 178 28.90 12.60 7.42
N ALA A 179 27.88 13.16 6.77
CA ALA A 179 26.78 13.85 7.43
C ALA A 179 25.83 12.91 8.19
N GLY A 180 26.03 11.59 8.11
CA GLY A 180 25.22 10.61 8.80
C GLY A 180 23.89 10.27 8.12
N GLY A 181 23.63 10.78 6.91
CA GLY A 181 22.38 10.55 6.20
C GLY A 181 22.05 9.06 6.01
N ASP A 182 20.77 8.72 6.12
CA ASP A 182 20.24 7.39 5.80
C ASP A 182 18.91 7.50 5.06
N ARG A 183 18.98 7.36 3.72
CA ARG A 183 17.83 7.45 2.83
C ARG A 183 16.98 6.18 2.78
N ARG A 184 17.38 5.09 3.45
CA ARG A 184 16.69 3.79 3.32
C ARG A 184 15.22 3.85 3.70
N ALA A 185 14.90 4.43 4.85
CA ALA A 185 13.53 4.53 5.35
C ALA A 185 12.68 5.44 4.44
N ARG A 186 13.20 6.63 4.11
CA ARG A 186 12.56 7.59 3.19
C ARG A 186 12.28 6.99 1.83
N ASN A 187 13.28 6.37 1.20
CA ASN A 187 13.13 5.77 -0.12
C ASN A 187 12.15 4.61 -0.08
N TRP A 188 12.23 3.75 0.95
CA TRP A 188 11.27 2.66 1.13
C TRP A 188 9.82 3.16 1.20
N ARG A 189 9.56 4.22 1.99
CA ARG A 189 8.23 4.87 2.06
C ARG A 189 7.80 5.43 0.70
N ALA A 190 8.70 6.10 0.00
CA ALA A 190 8.43 6.68 -1.33
C ALA A 190 8.07 5.60 -2.35
N HIS A 191 8.86 4.53 -2.45
CA HIS A 191 8.61 3.39 -3.33
C HIS A 191 7.30 2.68 -2.97
N ARG A 192 7.06 2.42 -1.67
CA ARG A 192 5.79 1.85 -1.19
C ARG A 192 4.60 2.71 -1.62
N THR A 193 4.68 4.01 -1.41
CA THR A 193 3.63 4.97 -1.79
C THR A 193 3.38 4.94 -3.29
N GLY A 194 4.44 4.97 -4.11
CA GLY A 194 4.35 4.87 -5.57
C GLY A 194 3.63 3.59 -6.03
N ARG A 195 4.02 2.43 -5.47
CA ARG A 195 3.40 1.12 -5.79
C ARG A 195 1.94 1.00 -5.34
N LEU A 196 1.54 1.71 -4.29
CA LEU A 196 0.13 1.77 -3.86
C LEU A 196 -0.67 2.68 -4.80
N LEU A 197 -0.15 3.87 -5.12
CA LEU A 197 -0.83 4.83 -5.98
C LEU A 197 -1.00 4.33 -7.42
N SER A 198 -0.05 3.55 -7.95
CA SER A 198 -0.16 3.00 -9.31
C SER A 198 -1.31 1.99 -9.47
N ARG A 199 -1.82 1.44 -8.37
CA ARG A 199 -2.91 0.44 -8.35
C ARG A 199 -4.20 0.96 -7.73
N THR A 200 -4.21 2.22 -7.29
CA THR A 200 -5.35 2.83 -6.62
C THR A 200 -6.00 3.84 -7.56
N ALA A 201 -7.18 3.48 -8.06
CA ALA A 201 -7.97 4.33 -8.95
C ALA A 201 -8.87 5.30 -8.18
N ASP A 202 -9.47 4.86 -7.07
CA ASP A 202 -10.41 5.66 -6.29
C ASP A 202 -9.72 6.91 -5.70
N PRO A 203 -10.19 8.14 -6.00
CA PRO A 203 -9.56 9.38 -5.54
C PRO A 203 -9.40 9.48 -4.02
N TRP A 204 -10.41 9.04 -3.26
CA TRP A 204 -10.36 9.05 -1.80
C TRP A 204 -9.37 8.02 -1.24
N ALA A 205 -9.28 6.83 -1.84
CA ALA A 205 -8.27 5.86 -1.48
C ALA A 205 -6.84 6.37 -1.81
N ARG A 206 -6.65 7.09 -2.92
CA ARG A 206 -5.37 7.73 -3.25
C ARG A 206 -4.98 8.79 -2.20
N ALA A 207 -5.92 9.64 -1.79
CA ALA A 207 -5.71 10.58 -0.69
C ALA A 207 -5.37 9.85 0.61
N ALA A 208 -6.03 8.72 0.91
CA ALA A 208 -5.74 7.91 2.09
C ALA A 208 -4.33 7.29 2.07
N VAL A 209 -3.82 6.90 0.89
CA VAL A 209 -2.42 6.47 0.73
C VAL A 209 -1.46 7.62 1.09
N ARG A 210 -1.68 8.85 0.60
CA ARG A 210 -0.84 10.01 0.96
C ARG A 210 -0.93 10.35 2.44
N ALA A 211 -2.15 10.35 3.00
CA ALA A 211 -2.39 10.63 4.41
C ALA A 211 -1.72 9.60 5.35
N SER A 212 -1.50 8.36 4.89
CA SER A 212 -0.88 7.30 5.70
C SER A 212 0.57 7.56 6.10
N ALA A 213 1.26 8.47 5.39
CA ALA A 213 2.64 8.87 5.68
C ALA A 213 2.73 10.02 6.70
N LEU A 214 1.62 10.67 7.06
CA LEU A 214 1.61 11.79 8.00
C LEU A 214 1.18 11.33 9.39
N ASP A 215 1.83 11.85 10.43
CA ASP A 215 1.36 11.68 11.79
C ASP A 215 0.02 12.41 12.00
N PRO A 216 -0.78 12.05 13.02
CA PRO A 216 -2.10 12.63 13.23
C PRO A 216 -2.11 14.16 13.41
N VAL A 217 -1.04 14.75 13.95
CA VAL A 217 -0.93 16.21 14.14
C VAL A 217 -0.70 16.90 12.81
N GLN A 218 0.22 16.40 11.99
CA GLN A 218 0.45 16.92 10.64
C GLN A 218 -0.77 16.73 9.73
N LEU A 219 -1.47 15.59 9.87
CA LEU A 219 -2.70 15.33 9.12
C LEU A 219 -3.82 16.32 9.49
N ALA A 220 -4.00 16.60 10.79
CA ALA A 220 -4.98 17.57 11.26
C ALA A 220 -4.68 19.00 10.78
N GLY A 221 -3.40 19.33 10.57
CA GLY A 221 -2.97 20.61 10.00
C GLY A 221 -3.09 20.72 8.47
N VAL A 222 -3.56 19.67 7.77
CA VAL A 222 -3.86 19.70 6.32
C VAL A 222 -5.35 19.49 6.06
N VAL A 223 -6.02 18.69 6.88
CA VAL A 223 -7.42 18.30 6.71
C VAL A 223 -8.23 18.81 7.89
N ASP A 224 -8.93 19.93 7.70
CA ASP A 224 -9.70 20.56 8.78
C ASP A 224 -10.97 19.76 9.12
N ASP A 225 -11.65 19.20 8.12
CA ASP A 225 -12.90 18.46 8.30
C ASP A 225 -12.66 17.12 9.05
N PRO A 226 -13.23 16.93 10.26
CA PRO A 226 -13.10 15.70 11.01
C PRO A 226 -13.67 14.47 10.28
N TYR A 227 -14.70 14.62 9.44
CA TYR A 227 -15.29 13.51 8.69
C TYR A 227 -14.38 13.03 7.57
N GLU A 228 -13.74 13.96 6.84
CA GLU A 228 -12.71 13.62 5.86
C GLU A 228 -11.55 12.89 6.53
N ARG A 229 -11.06 13.39 7.67
CA ARG A 229 -10.01 12.71 8.46
C ARG A 229 -10.41 11.30 8.85
N ALA A 230 -11.62 11.11 9.40
CA ALA A 230 -12.11 9.80 9.78
C ALA A 230 -12.23 8.85 8.57
N TYR A 231 -12.64 9.37 7.42
CA TYR A 231 -12.76 8.59 6.20
C TYR A 231 -11.39 8.17 5.63
N LEU A 232 -10.39 9.05 5.67
CA LEU A 232 -9.02 8.73 5.29
C LEU A 232 -8.43 7.65 6.19
N VAL A 233 -8.69 7.70 7.50
CA VAL A 233 -8.26 6.65 8.45
C VAL A 233 -8.92 5.31 8.12
N ARG A 234 -10.22 5.30 7.81
CA ARG A 234 -10.95 4.07 7.44
C ARG A 234 -10.49 3.47 6.12
N THR A 235 -10.12 4.32 5.16
CA THR A 235 -9.71 3.94 3.80
C THR A 235 -8.19 3.72 3.70
N ARG A 236 -7.47 3.81 4.83
CA ARG A 236 -6.02 3.65 4.87
C ARG A 236 -5.62 2.28 4.28
N PRO A 237 -4.59 2.22 3.42
CA PRO A 237 -4.09 0.95 2.93
C PRO A 237 -3.64 0.06 4.08
N ALA A 238 -3.74 -1.26 3.89
CA ALA A 238 -3.24 -2.21 4.86
C ALA A 238 -1.76 -1.92 5.18
N GLY A 239 -1.36 -2.24 6.42
CA GLY A 239 0.01 -2.04 6.91
C GLY A 239 1.07 -2.72 6.04
N ALA A 240 2.33 -2.32 6.22
CA ALA A 240 3.46 -2.99 5.59
C ALA A 240 3.69 -4.39 6.18
N PHE A 241 4.69 -5.08 5.65
CA PHE A 241 5.02 -6.47 5.97
C PHE A 241 5.11 -6.78 7.46
N GLY A 242 4.73 -8.02 7.80
CA GLY A 242 4.91 -8.59 9.13
C GLY A 242 3.75 -8.30 10.08
N ARG A 243 3.31 -9.34 10.82
CA ARG A 243 2.48 -9.13 12.00
C ARG A 243 3.39 -8.82 13.19
N PRO A 244 3.29 -7.65 13.83
CA PRO A 244 4.05 -7.38 15.03
C PRO A 244 3.61 -8.34 16.14
N GLY A 245 4.53 -9.15 16.65
CA GLY A 245 4.27 -10.09 17.74
C GLY A 245 4.06 -9.43 19.11
N SER A 246 4.30 -8.11 19.24
CA SER A 246 4.12 -7.34 20.46
C SER A 246 3.59 -5.93 20.18
N VAL A 247 3.00 -5.28 21.19
CA VAL A 247 2.49 -3.89 21.10
C VAL A 247 3.60 -2.92 20.73
N SER A 248 4.74 -2.97 21.42
CA SER A 248 5.89 -2.09 21.12
C SER A 248 6.50 -2.36 19.74
N GLY A 249 6.45 -3.60 19.24
CA GLY A 249 6.84 -3.90 17.87
C GLY A 249 5.89 -3.28 16.83
N ARG A 250 4.59 -3.16 17.17
CA ARG A 250 3.61 -2.48 16.34
C ARG A 250 3.86 -0.98 16.30
N GLU A 251 4.13 -0.36 17.44
CA GLU A 251 4.46 1.06 17.53
C GLU A 251 5.72 1.38 16.71
N ALA A 252 6.78 0.58 16.85
CA ALA A 252 8.01 0.77 16.07
C ALA A 252 7.77 0.64 14.55
N MET A 253 6.93 -0.32 14.14
CA MET A 253 6.50 -0.47 12.75
C MET A 253 5.70 0.75 12.27
N GLU A 254 4.75 1.23 13.06
CA GLU A 254 3.93 2.41 12.76
C GLU A 254 4.78 3.67 12.62
N GLN A 255 5.74 3.91 13.52
CA GLN A 255 6.65 5.05 13.44
C GLN A 255 7.48 5.02 12.15
N LEU A 256 7.93 3.84 11.72
CA LEU A 256 8.69 3.72 10.47
C LEU A 256 7.86 4.02 9.21
N MET A 257 6.53 3.92 9.28
CA MET A 257 5.63 4.29 8.18
C MET A 257 5.51 5.81 8.01
N LEU A 258 5.77 6.59 9.06
CA LEU A 258 5.58 8.02 9.06
C LEU A 258 6.80 8.73 8.44
N ALA A 259 6.53 9.83 7.75
CA ALA A 259 7.56 10.76 7.31
C ALA A 259 8.22 11.40 8.53
N ASP A 260 9.55 11.53 8.48
CA ASP A 260 10.36 11.98 9.62
C ASP A 260 11.15 13.25 9.29
N GLU A 261 11.65 13.37 8.06
CA GLU A 261 12.40 14.55 7.64
C GLU A 261 11.45 15.71 7.28
N PRO A 262 11.75 16.97 7.66
CA PRO A 262 10.86 18.11 7.41
C PRO A 262 10.48 18.31 5.93
N ASP A 263 11.41 18.07 5.02
CA ASP A 263 11.16 18.16 3.58
C ASP A 263 10.30 16.99 3.07
N GLU A 264 10.46 15.79 3.65
CA GLU A 264 9.59 14.63 3.40
C GLU A 264 8.16 14.90 3.87
N ILE A 265 7.99 15.45 5.08
CA ILE A 265 6.69 15.84 5.64
C ILE A 265 6.04 16.89 4.74
N LEU A 266 6.77 17.95 4.37
CA LEU A 266 6.25 18.99 3.48
C LEU A 266 5.81 18.41 2.14
N TRP A 267 6.62 17.54 1.53
CA TRP A 267 6.27 16.86 0.29
C TRP A 267 4.98 16.05 0.43
N CYS A 268 4.83 15.29 1.51
CA CYS A 268 3.62 14.52 1.80
C CYS A 268 2.39 15.42 1.96
N ARG A 269 2.51 16.55 2.67
CA ARG A 269 1.43 17.53 2.85
C ARG A 269 0.96 18.13 1.52
N VAL A 270 1.89 18.61 0.69
CA VAL A 270 1.57 19.18 -0.64
C VAL A 270 0.86 18.15 -1.52
N ASN A 271 1.38 16.92 -1.58
CA ASN A 271 0.76 15.87 -2.37
C ASN A 271 -0.61 15.43 -1.82
N LEU A 272 -0.82 15.49 -0.51
CA LEU A 272 -2.12 15.19 0.10
C LEU A 272 -3.16 16.23 -0.30
N VAL A 273 -2.84 17.52 -0.26
CA VAL A 273 -3.76 18.59 -0.71
C VAL A 273 -4.22 18.33 -2.14
N MET A 274 -3.29 18.05 -3.06
CA MET A 274 -3.62 17.77 -4.45
C MET A 274 -4.53 16.54 -4.64
N GLU A 275 -4.32 15.46 -3.88
CA GLU A 275 -5.21 14.29 -3.96
C GLU A 275 -6.56 14.53 -3.28
N LEU A 276 -6.62 15.38 -2.25
CA LEU A 276 -7.88 15.79 -1.61
C LEU A 276 -8.74 16.64 -2.52
N ASP A 277 -8.14 17.59 -3.24
CA ASP A 277 -8.88 18.43 -4.18
C ASP A 277 -9.53 17.56 -5.26
N ARG A 278 -8.77 16.63 -5.86
CA ARG A 278 -9.32 15.63 -6.80
C ARG A 278 -10.40 14.75 -6.18
N ALA A 279 -10.22 14.35 -4.92
CA ALA A 279 -11.19 13.52 -4.22
C ALA A 279 -12.51 14.27 -4.01
N ARG A 280 -12.46 15.52 -3.55
CA ARG A 280 -13.60 16.41 -3.34
C ARG A 280 -14.33 16.76 -4.64
N GLU A 281 -13.58 16.98 -5.72
CA GLU A 281 -14.13 17.16 -7.07
C GLU A 281 -14.92 15.93 -7.53
N SER A 282 -14.44 14.73 -7.20
CA SER A 282 -15.13 13.48 -7.57
C SER A 282 -16.38 13.21 -6.74
N ARG A 283 -16.31 13.41 -5.42
CA ARG A 283 -17.42 13.26 -4.48
C ARG A 283 -17.07 13.82 -3.10
N PRO A 284 -18.05 14.31 -2.33
CA PRO A 284 -17.84 14.60 -0.91
C PRO A 284 -17.45 13.33 -0.13
N ALA A 285 -16.73 13.50 0.99
CA ALA A 285 -16.44 12.38 1.89
C ALA A 285 -17.75 11.79 2.43
N PRO A 286 -17.91 10.45 2.46
CA PRO A 286 -19.09 9.81 3.03
C PRO A 286 -19.27 10.19 4.50
N ARG A 287 -20.38 10.84 4.82
CA ARG A 287 -20.69 11.22 6.21
C ARG A 287 -21.48 10.11 6.90
N PRO A 288 -21.28 9.90 8.21
CA PRO A 288 -22.12 8.99 8.98
C PRO A 288 -23.60 9.37 8.83
N GLY A 289 -24.39 8.51 8.16
CA GLY A 289 -25.82 8.73 7.93
C GLY A 289 -26.24 8.91 6.46
N ASP A 290 -25.29 9.13 5.54
CA ASP A 290 -25.57 9.24 4.10
C ASP A 290 -25.94 7.87 3.47
N ASP A 291 -25.56 6.76 4.11
CA ASP A 291 -25.88 5.38 3.69
C ASP A 291 -27.32 4.95 4.05
N ARG A 292 -28.19 5.86 4.50
CA ARG A 292 -29.61 5.51 4.57
C ARG A 292 -30.10 5.35 3.13
N PRO A 293 -30.60 4.16 2.73
CA PRO A 293 -31.47 4.12 1.56
C PRO A 293 -32.51 5.21 1.80
N ARG A 294 -32.71 6.11 0.84
CA ARG A 294 -33.95 6.89 0.84
C ARG A 294 -35.06 5.85 0.80
N CYS A 295 -35.62 5.50 1.96
CA CYS A 295 -37.00 5.08 2.00
C CYS A 295 -37.73 6.30 1.48
N ASP A 296 -38.00 6.31 0.18
CA ASP A 296 -39.13 7.09 -0.32
C ASP A 296 -40.30 6.75 0.62
N PRO A 297 -41.02 7.75 1.17
CA PRO A 297 -42.23 7.50 1.92
C PRO A 297 -43.34 7.08 0.94
N ALA A 298 -43.11 5.98 0.21
CA ALA A 298 -44.11 5.30 -0.56
C ALA A 298 -44.92 4.44 0.42
N ALA A 299 -46.08 5.00 0.78
CA ALA A 299 -47.24 4.30 1.30
C ALA A 299 -46.98 3.41 2.53
N VAL A 300 -47.04 4.01 3.72
CA VAL A 300 -47.55 3.28 4.89
C VAL A 300 -49.01 2.94 4.59
N PRO A 301 -49.41 1.66 4.47
CA PRO A 301 -50.82 1.31 4.39
C PRO A 301 -51.47 1.69 5.73
N PRO A 302 -52.59 2.43 5.75
CA PRO A 302 -53.26 2.73 7.00
C PRO A 302 -53.92 1.46 7.52
N GLY A 303 -53.46 0.98 8.67
CA GLY A 303 -54.26 0.11 9.51
C GLY A 303 -53.62 -1.22 9.85
N LEU A 304 -52.88 -1.24 10.95
CA LEU A 304 -53.07 -2.28 11.96
C LEU A 304 -53.06 -1.58 13.32
N ARG A 305 -54.27 -1.27 13.81
CA ARG A 305 -54.50 -0.90 15.20
C ARG A 305 -54.09 -2.09 16.07
N VAL A 306 -53.00 -1.96 16.80
CA VAL A 306 -52.70 -2.86 17.92
C VAL A 306 -53.56 -2.40 19.10
N PRO A 307 -54.41 -3.26 19.69
CA PRO A 307 -55.17 -2.89 20.89
C PRO A 307 -54.22 -2.77 22.10
N PRO A 308 -54.46 -1.83 23.03
CA PRO A 308 -53.63 -1.68 24.22
C PRO A 308 -53.77 -2.89 25.13
N ARG A 309 -52.64 -3.47 25.56
CA ARG A 309 -52.61 -4.47 26.63
C ARG A 309 -52.87 -3.79 27.98
N PRO A 310 -53.63 -4.42 28.88
CA PRO A 310 -54.00 -3.83 30.16
C PRO A 310 -52.83 -3.77 31.14
N VAL A 311 -52.84 -2.69 31.92
CA VAL A 311 -51.92 -2.41 33.03
C VAL A 311 -52.19 -3.41 34.16
N GLY A 312 -51.19 -4.26 34.45
CA GLY A 312 -51.17 -5.18 35.58
C GLY A 312 -50.32 -4.62 36.71
N ARG A 313 -50.92 -4.63 37.90
CA ARG A 313 -50.57 -3.97 39.15
C ARG A 313 -49.29 -4.49 39.82
N GLU A 314 -48.71 -3.58 40.60
CA GLU A 314 -47.56 -3.69 41.50
C GLU A 314 -47.48 -4.97 42.35
N GLY A 315 -46.25 -5.46 42.54
CA GLY A 315 -45.87 -6.45 43.55
C GLY A 315 -44.45 -6.18 44.04
N ARG A 316 -44.33 -5.84 45.32
CA ARG A 316 -43.10 -5.49 46.07
C ARG A 316 -42.13 -6.66 46.25
N GLY A 317 -40.87 -6.29 46.48
CA GLY A 317 -39.83 -7.09 47.14
C GLY A 317 -38.67 -7.39 46.19
N GLY A 318 -37.41 -7.10 46.45
CA GLY A 318 -36.72 -6.71 47.67
C GLY A 318 -35.29 -7.26 47.56
N HIS A 319 -34.30 -6.41 47.84
CA HIS A 319 -32.94 -6.75 48.28
C HIS A 319 -31.92 -7.24 47.25
N GLY A 320 -30.71 -6.65 47.32
CA GLY A 320 -29.48 -7.23 46.75
C GLY A 320 -28.56 -6.27 45.99
N ARG A 321 -28.01 -5.25 46.64
CA ARG A 321 -26.72 -4.66 46.25
C ARG A 321 -25.65 -5.47 47.00
N PRO A 322 -24.49 -5.81 46.40
CA PRO A 322 -23.39 -4.86 46.47
C PRO A 322 -22.43 -4.92 45.25
N THR A 323 -21.79 -3.80 44.93
CA THR A 323 -20.33 -3.73 44.68
C THR A 323 -19.93 -2.26 44.56
N GLY A 324 -18.85 -1.91 45.26
CA GLY A 324 -18.31 -0.56 45.41
C GLY A 324 -17.45 -0.07 44.23
N PRO A 325 -16.42 0.74 44.48
CA PRO A 325 -16.54 2.19 44.29
C PRO A 325 -15.80 2.73 43.05
N ARG A 326 -16.16 3.98 42.72
CA ARG A 326 -15.63 4.79 41.61
C ARG A 326 -14.39 5.61 42.01
N ARG A 327 -13.42 5.66 41.07
CA ARG A 327 -12.54 6.81 40.65
C ARG A 327 -11.41 7.24 41.62
N PRO A 328 -10.40 8.07 41.23
CA PRO A 328 -10.13 8.80 39.96
C PRO A 328 -8.70 8.52 39.37
N GLY A 329 -8.38 8.75 38.09
CA GLY A 329 -7.98 10.04 37.49
C GLY A 329 -6.55 10.45 37.87
N LEU A 330 -5.58 10.40 36.95
CA LEU A 330 -4.32 11.17 37.05
C LEU A 330 -3.63 11.33 35.70
N ARG A 331 -2.91 12.45 35.61
CA ARG A 331 -2.51 13.22 34.44
C ARG A 331 -1.20 12.74 33.80
N LEU A 332 -1.12 13.01 32.51
CA LEU A 332 0.03 13.48 31.73
C LEU A 332 1.32 13.75 32.53
N ARG A 333 2.40 13.01 32.22
CA ARG A 333 3.77 13.55 32.26
C ARG A 333 4.59 12.99 31.10
N LEU A 334 4.95 13.92 30.23
CA LEU A 334 5.94 13.83 29.16
C LEU A 334 7.35 13.90 29.79
N LEU A 335 8.28 13.18 29.17
CA LEU A 335 9.69 13.53 28.88
C LEU A 335 10.72 12.45 29.25
N SER A 336 11.58 12.23 28.26
CA SER A 336 13.00 11.82 28.33
C SER A 336 13.30 10.34 28.07
N ARG A 337 13.84 10.05 26.87
CA ARG A 337 15.27 9.76 26.63
C ARG A 337 15.44 8.87 25.37
N LEU A 338 15.55 9.51 24.21
CA LEU A 338 16.29 8.94 23.08
C LEU A 338 17.74 9.37 23.24
N GLY A 339 18.59 8.44 23.68
CA GLY A 339 20.03 8.63 23.78
C GLY A 339 20.65 8.65 22.39
N LEU A 340 20.99 9.86 21.93
CA LEU A 340 22.04 10.09 20.95
C LEU A 340 23.36 9.64 21.59
N GLY A 341 24.02 8.66 20.97
CA GLY A 341 25.35 8.20 21.35
C GLY A 341 26.39 9.26 21.02
N THR A 342 26.81 10.03 22.02
CA THR A 342 27.96 10.93 21.93
C THR A 342 29.26 10.13 22.05
N ALA A 343 30.18 10.38 21.12
CA ALA A 343 31.52 9.83 21.08
C ALA A 343 32.31 10.11 22.38
N ALA A 344 33.07 9.12 22.83
CA ALA A 344 34.02 9.26 23.93
C ALA A 344 35.27 10.06 23.46
N PRO A 345 35.82 10.97 24.28
CA PRO A 345 37.09 11.63 23.99
C PRO A 345 38.30 10.73 24.36
N PRO A 346 39.48 10.93 23.73
CA PRO A 346 40.68 10.15 24.02
C PRO A 346 41.32 10.55 25.36
N ARG A 347 41.91 9.57 26.06
CA ARG A 347 42.68 9.75 27.30
C ARG A 347 44.06 10.37 27.01
N PRO A 348 44.59 11.24 27.90
CA PRO A 348 45.95 11.77 27.78
C PRO A 348 47.02 10.73 28.19
N PRO A 349 48.27 10.86 27.71
CA PRO A 349 49.36 9.96 28.06
C PRO A 349 49.86 10.21 29.49
N GLY A 350 49.94 9.13 30.27
CA GLY A 350 50.61 9.11 31.57
C GLY A 350 52.13 9.17 31.40
N ARG A 351 52.77 10.00 32.20
CA ARG A 351 54.22 10.03 32.43
C ARG A 351 54.60 8.81 33.26
N ASP A 352 55.50 7.98 32.76
CA ASP A 352 56.32 7.12 33.60
C ASP A 352 57.69 7.77 33.83
N ARG A 353 58.19 7.57 35.04
CA ARG A 353 59.50 8.00 35.55
C ARG A 353 60.63 7.15 34.98
#